data_AF-A0A5B8L4R2-F1
#
_entry.id   AF-A0A5B8L4R2-F1
#
_cell.length_a   1.000
_cell.length_b   1.000
_cell.length_c   1.000
_cell.angle_alpha   90.00
_cell.angle_beta   90.00
_cell.angle_gamma   90.00
#
_symmetry.space_group_name_H-M   'P 1'
#
loop_
_entity.id
_entity.type
_entity.pdbx_description
1 polymer ?
#
loop_
_entity_poly.entity_id
_entity_poly.type
_entity_poly.pdbx_seq_one_letter_code
_entity_poly.pdbx_strand_id
1 'polypeptide(L)' 'MSAGLIGALVGLVVAVGDLVLLRLLASRVELPETKRVLNITGLSQLVLLPVVGWFVGPLLAGE' A
#
# COMPACT_ATOMS: atom_id res chain seq x y z
N MET A 1 7.03 13.65 15.95
CA MET A 1 5.91 13.10 15.16
C MET A 1 5.34 11.93 15.95
N SER A 2 4.02 11.74 15.99
CA SER A 2 3.43 10.57 16.66
C SER A 2 3.87 9.27 15.97
N ALA A 3 3.99 8.15 16.70
CA ALA A 3 4.32 6.87 16.10
C ALA A 3 3.29 6.46 15.02
N GLY A 4 2.02 6.84 15.18
CA GLY A 4 0.99 6.67 14.15
C GLY A 4 1.27 7.43 12.86
N LEU A 5 1.73 8.69 12.93
CA LEU A 5 2.08 9.44 11.73
C LEU A 5 3.30 8.82 11.02
N ILE A 6 4.30 8.36 11.77
CA ILE A 6 5.46 7.66 11.23
C ILE A 6 5.02 6.36 10.55
N GLY A 7 4.19 5.56 11.22
CA GLY A 7 3.65 4.32 10.67
C GLY A 7 2.82 4.54 9.41
N ALA A 8 1.99 5.58 9.36
CA ALA A 8 1.22 5.93 8.16
C ALA A 8 2.12 6.31 6.97
N LEU A 9 3.19 7.06 7.20
CA LEU A 9 4.16 7.41 6.16
C LEU A 9 4.94 6.19 5.67
N VAL A 10 5.34 5.30 6.57
CA VAL A 10 5.96 4.02 6.18
C VAL A 10 4.97 3.19 5.35
N GLY A 11 3.72 3.07 5.80
CA GLY A 11 2.64 2.40 5.06
C GLY A 11 2.42 2.99 3.67
N LEU A 12 2.53 4.32 3.53
CA LEU A 12 2.43 5.00 2.23
C LEU A 12 3.59 4.66 1.30
N VAL A 13 4.82 4.65 1.82
CA VAL A 13 6.01 4.26 1.03
C VAL A 13 5.88 2.82 0.54
N VAL A 14 5.43 1.90 1.41
CA VAL A 14 5.17 0.50 1.04
C VAL A 14 4.07 0.42 -0.02
N ALA A 15 2.97 1.17 0.13
CA ALA A 15 1.89 1.19 -0.85
C ALA A 15 2.32 1.69 -2.23
N VAL A 16 3.16 2.71 -2.29
CA VAL A 16 3.73 3.19 -3.56
C VAL A 16 4.59 2.10 -4.20
N GLY A 17 5.41 1.40 -3.42
CA GLY A 17 6.18 0.25 -3.89
C GLY A 17 5.29 -0.84 -4.49
N ASP A 18 4.24 -1.23 -3.77
CA ASP A 18 3.34 -2.31 -4.21
C ASP A 18 2.52 -1.90 -5.46
N LEU A 19 2.06 -0.65 -5.54
CA LEU A 19 1.41 -0.13 -6.74
C LEU A 19 2.33 -0.20 -7.97
N VAL A 20 3.61 0.14 -7.82
CA VAL A 20 4.58 0.02 -8.92
C VAL A 20 4.76 -1.44 -9.32
N LEU A 21 4.95 -2.35 -8.36
CA LEU A 21 5.10 -3.77 -8.63
C LEU A 21 3.87 -4.37 -9.33
N LEU A 22 2.66 -4.05 -8.87
CA LEU A 22 1.42 -4.54 -9.47
C LEU A 22 1.19 -3.97 -10.86
N ARG A 23 1.61 -2.72 -11.13
CA ARG A 23 1.60 -2.16 -12.50
C ARG A 23 2.60 -2.85 -13.42
N LEU A 24 3.80 -3.15 -12.92
CA LEU A 24 4.78 -3.94 -13.66
C LEU A 24 4.23 -5.33 -13.97
N LEU A 25 3.57 -5.99 -13.02
CA LEU A 25 2.91 -7.27 -13.24
C LEU A 25 1.78 -7.16 -14.27
N ALA A 26 0.92 -6.14 -14.16
CA ALA A 26 -0.17 -5.90 -15.10
C ALA A 26 0.32 -5.67 -16.55
N SER A 27 1.54 -5.12 -16.73
CA SER A 27 2.16 -4.98 -18.06
C SER A 27 2.50 -6.31 -18.72
N ARG A 28 2.61 -7.40 -17.94
CA ARG A 28 2.95 -8.75 -18.40
C ARG A 28 1.74 -9.67 -18.57
N VAL A 29 0.58 -9.25 -18.11
CA VAL A 29 -0.66 -10.03 -18.25
C VAL A 29 -1.32 -9.68 -19.58
N GLU A 30 -1.99 -10.63 -20.21
CA GLU A 30 -2.73 -10.38 -21.45
C GLU A 30 -4.22 -10.09 -21.18
N LEU A 31 -4.81 -10.80 -20.21
CA LEU A 31 -6.22 -10.71 -19.87
C LEU A 31 -6.61 -9.32 -19.29
N PRO A 32 -7.55 -8.58 -19.92
CA PRO A 32 -7.95 -7.24 -19.47
C PRO A 32 -8.53 -7.21 -18.05
N GLU A 33 -9.30 -8.21 -17.66
CA GLU A 33 -9.93 -8.30 -16.35
C GLU A 33 -8.89 -8.40 -15.23
N THR A 34 -7.87 -9.22 -15.41
CA THR A 34 -6.77 -9.35 -14.45
C THR A 34 -5.97 -8.05 -14.36
N LYS A 35 -5.68 -7.36 -15.47
CA LYS A 35 -5.05 -6.03 -15.44
C LYS A 35 -5.87 -5.05 -14.61
N ARG A 36 -7.20 -5.07 -14.78
CA ARG A 36 -8.10 -4.18 -14.04
C ARG A 36 -8.04 -4.46 -12.55
N VAL A 37 -8.09 -5.73 -12.14
CA VAL A 37 -7.98 -6.12 -10.73
C VAL A 37 -6.63 -5.70 -10.14
N LEU A 38 -5.51 -5.98 -10.82
CA LEU A 38 -4.18 -5.60 -10.36
C LEU A 38 -4.05 -4.08 -10.12
N ASN A 39 -4.60 -3.27 -11.04
CA ASN A 39 -4.58 -1.81 -10.89
C ASN A 39 -5.49 -1.32 -9.76
N ILE A 40 -6.69 -1.89 -9.60
CA ILE A 40 -7.60 -1.52 -8.51
C ILE A 40 -6.98 -1.89 -7.16
N THR A 41 -6.40 -3.08 -7.04
CA THR A 41 -5.72 -3.53 -5.83
C THR A 41 -4.54 -2.64 -5.48
N GLY A 42 -3.68 -2.30 -6.45
CA GLY A 42 -2.56 -1.38 -6.18
C GLY A 42 -3.02 0.00 -5.75
N LEU A 43 -4.11 0.51 -6.33
CA LEU A 43 -4.67 1.82 -5.95
C LEU A 43 -5.30 1.78 -4.55
N SER A 44 -5.96 0.69 -4.16
CA SER A 44 -6.59 0.58 -2.84
C SER A 44 -5.55 0.57 -1.71
N GLN A 45 -4.37 0.00 -1.97
CA GLN A 45 -3.27 -0.07 -1.01
C GLN A 45 -2.73 1.31 -0.61
N LEU A 46 -2.84 2.33 -1.48
CA LEU A 46 -2.46 3.71 -1.16
C LEU A 46 -3.26 4.31 0.01
N VAL A 47 -4.40 3.72 0.36
CA VAL A 47 -5.20 4.11 1.52
C VAL A 47 -5.07 3.06 2.62
N LEU A 48 -5.21 1.78 2.26
CA LEU A 48 -5.24 0.71 3.25
C LEU A 48 -3.94 0.59 4.06
N LEU A 49 -2.78 0.65 3.41
CA LEU A 49 -1.51 0.48 4.10
C LEU A 49 -1.13 1.67 4.99
N PRO A 50 -1.34 2.94 4.60
CA PRO A 50 -1.20 4.06 5.54
C PRO A 50 -2.13 3.97 6.74
N VAL A 51 -3.40 3.56 6.54
CA VAL A 51 -4.36 3.38 7.64
C VAL A 51 -3.88 2.30 8.58
N VAL A 52 -3.45 1.15 8.06
CA VAL A 52 -2.85 0.08 8.88
C VAL A 52 -1.61 0.59 9.62
N GLY A 53 -0.71 1.30 8.93
CA GLY A 53 0.49 1.88 9.53
C GLY A 53 0.19 2.88 10.65
N TRP A 54 -0.88 3.68 10.52
CA TRP A 54 -1.32 4.60 11.55
C TRP A 54 -1.66 3.90 12.87
N PHE A 55 -2.32 2.74 12.79
CA PHE A 55 -2.71 1.97 13.98
C PHE A 55 -1.61 1.03 14.48
N VAL A 56 -0.79 0.49 13.59
CA VAL A 56 0.30 -0.43 13.96
C VAL A 56 1.53 0.30 14.49
N GLY A 57 1.79 1.53 14.03
CA GLY A 57 2.93 2.34 14.48
C GLY A 57 3.01 2.49 16.01
N PRO A 58 1.93 2.94 16.69
CA PRO A 58 1.89 3.04 18.16
C PRO A 58 2.09 1.69 18.86
N LEU A 59 1.42 0.63 18.37
CA LEU A 59 1.55 -0.73 18.91
C LEU A 59 3.00 -1.23 18.92
N LEU A 60 3.79 -0.89 17.89
CA LEU A 60 5.21 -1.25 17.80
C LEU A 60 6.11 -0.31 18.61
N ALA A 61 5.72 0.94 18.78
CA ALA A 61 6.46 1.94 19.55
C ALA A 61 6.22 1.84 21.06
N GLY A 62 5.22 1.05 21.50
CA GLY A 62 4.82 0.95 22.90
C GLY A 62 4.00 2.15 23.38
N GLU A 63 3.32 2.83 22.46
CA GLU A 63 2.44 3.98 22.69
C GLU A 63 0.96 3.59 22.58
#